data_AF-A0A967WLQ6-F1
#
_entry.id   AF-A0A967WLQ6-F1
#
_cell.length_a   1.000
_cell.length_b   1.000
_cell.length_c   1.000
_cell.angle_alpha   90.00
_cell.angle_beta   90.00
_cell.angle_gamma   90.00
#
_symmetry.space_group_name_H-M   'P 1'
#
loop_
_entity.id
_entity.type
_entity.pdbx_description
1 polymer ?
#
loop_
_entity_poly.entity_id
_entity_poly.type
_entity_poly.pdbx_seq_one_letter_code
_entity_poly.pdbx_strand_id
1 'polypeptide(L)'
;MKKAAWVGAGMLVLFIVGEQIHLLPAVTALMGATALLVWIRPDIEEMIEAVDWTTLVFFICLFIVVGAIQEVGLISLIADLIGSLVGDSLILAMVVVTWLSALLSMVVANIPFTAAMLPVVGYLTATIPGAEGLALFYCLSVGSALGGNGSLIGASAN
;
A
#
# COMPACT_ATOMS: atom_id res chain seq x y z
N MET A 1 0.12 -15.62 -28.01
CA MET A 1 -1.18 -14.92 -27.93
C MET A 1 -2.27 -15.74 -27.22
N LYS A 2 -2.92 -16.74 -27.83
CA LYS A 2 -4.07 -17.45 -27.20
C LYS A 2 -3.76 -18.15 -25.86
N LYS A 3 -2.58 -18.77 -25.72
CA LYS A 3 -2.14 -19.44 -24.47
C LYS A 3 -1.94 -18.44 -23.32
N ALA A 4 -1.28 -17.31 -23.62
CA ALA A 4 -1.08 -16.24 -22.64
C ALA A 4 -2.41 -15.63 -22.19
N ALA A 5 -3.38 -15.48 -23.10
CA ALA A 5 -4.72 -15.00 -22.77
C ALA A 5 -5.45 -15.93 -21.79
N TRP A 6 -5.33 -17.26 -21.95
CA TRP A 6 -5.91 -18.21 -21.01
C TRP A 6 -5.28 -18.15 -19.63
N VAL A 7 -3.95 -18.06 -19.55
CA VAL A 7 -3.27 -17.92 -18.25
C VAL A 7 -3.63 -16.58 -17.59
N GLY A 8 -3.67 -15.49 -18.37
CA GLY A 8 -4.10 -14.18 -17.88
C GLY A 8 -5.54 -14.18 -17.36
N ALA A 9 -6.47 -14.82 -18.07
CA ALA A 9 -7.85 -14.96 -17.61
C ALA A 9 -7.93 -15.80 -16.31
N GLY A 10 -7.18 -16.90 -16.22
CA GLY A 10 -7.09 -17.69 -15.00
C GLY A 10 -6.50 -16.90 -13.82
N MET A 11 -5.47 -16.09 -14.07
CA MET A 11 -4.91 -15.19 -13.06
C MET A 11 -5.94 -14.16 -12.59
N LEU A 12 -6.71 -13.54 -13.48
CA LEU A 12 -7.75 -12.58 -13.09
C LEU A 12 -8.79 -13.22 -12.16
N VAL A 13 -9.23 -14.44 -12.47
CA VAL A 13 -10.14 -15.19 -11.58
C VAL A 13 -9.46 -15.48 -10.23
N LEU A 14 -8.20 -15.89 -10.23
CA LEU A 14 -7.44 -16.14 -9.00
C LEU A 14 -7.16 -14.85 -8.20
N PHE A 15 -7.07 -13.67 -8.82
CA PHE A 15 -6.98 -12.42 -8.07
C PHE A 15 -8.29 -12.07 -7.37
N ILE A 16 -9.43 -12.37 -7.99
CA ILE A 16 -10.76 -12.08 -7.42
C ILE A 16 -11.12 -13.10 -6.32
N VAL A 17 -10.87 -14.39 -6.56
CA VAL A 17 -11.27 -15.48 -5.66
C VAL A 17 -10.16 -15.87 -4.70
N GLY A 18 -8.91 -15.54 -5.02
CA GLY A 18 -7.73 -15.95 -4.26
C GLY A 18 -7.77 -15.54 -2.79
N GLU A 19 -8.29 -14.35 -2.50
CA GLU A 19 -8.41 -13.88 -1.12
C GLU A 19 -9.31 -14.79 -0.26
N GLN A 20 -10.38 -15.35 -0.84
CA GLN A 20 -11.30 -16.27 -0.16
C GLN A 20 -10.66 -17.61 0.21
N ILE A 21 -9.59 -17.98 -0.50
CA ILE A 21 -8.82 -19.21 -0.29
C ILE A 21 -7.45 -18.93 0.33
N HIS A 22 -7.27 -17.76 0.95
CA HIS A 22 -6.03 -17.30 1.59
C HIS A 22 -4.80 -17.27 0.67
N LEU A 23 -5.02 -17.11 -0.64
CA LEU A 23 -3.96 -16.94 -1.63
C LEU A 23 -3.56 -15.47 -1.71
N LEU A 24 -2.31 -15.18 -1.34
CA LEU A 24 -1.78 -13.84 -1.47
C LEU A 24 -1.67 -13.48 -2.97
N PRO A 25 -1.94 -12.21 -3.34
CA PRO A 25 -1.77 -11.69 -4.70
C PRO A 25 -0.42 -12.04 -5.35
N ALA A 26 0.66 -11.99 -4.56
CA ALA A 26 2.00 -12.33 -5.00
C ALA A 26 2.14 -13.81 -5.41
N VAL A 27 1.51 -14.73 -4.66
CA VAL A 27 1.54 -16.17 -4.97
C VAL A 27 0.75 -16.43 -6.26
N THR A 28 -0.40 -15.77 -6.43
CA THR A 28 -1.17 -15.83 -7.68
C THR A 28 -0.36 -15.37 -8.89
N ALA A 29 0.37 -14.25 -8.76
CA ALA A 29 1.26 -13.76 -9.81
C ALA A 29 2.39 -14.75 -10.15
N LEU A 30 3.04 -15.34 -9.13
CA LEU A 30 4.10 -16.33 -9.30
C LEU A 30 3.60 -17.63 -9.95
N MET A 31 2.39 -18.09 -9.60
CA MET A 31 1.75 -19.23 -10.25
C MET A 31 1.50 -18.96 -11.74
N GLY A 32 0.99 -17.78 -12.06
CA GLY A 32 0.77 -17.34 -13.44
C GLY A 32 2.07 -17.25 -14.25
N ALA A 33 3.09 -16.62 -13.69
CA ALA A 33 4.42 -16.53 -14.30
C ALA A 33 5.03 -17.92 -14.55
N THR A 34 4.95 -18.82 -13.55
CA THR A 34 5.43 -20.20 -13.66
C THR A 34 4.69 -20.99 -14.74
N ALA A 35 3.36 -20.85 -14.80
CA ALA A 35 2.55 -21.50 -15.83
C ALA A 35 2.90 -21.02 -17.24
N LEU A 36 3.17 -19.71 -17.41
CA LEU A 36 3.63 -19.14 -18.69
C LEU A 36 5.02 -19.66 -19.06
N LEU A 37 5.95 -19.72 -18.10
CA LEU A 37 7.31 -20.25 -18.32
C LEU A 37 7.27 -21.70 -18.82
N VAL A 38 6.45 -22.56 -18.19
CA VAL A 38 6.36 -23.98 -18.56
C VAL A 38 5.67 -24.16 -19.92
N TRP A 39 4.61 -23.39 -20.20
CA TRP A 39 3.76 -23.63 -21.37
C TRP A 39 4.24 -22.91 -22.64
N ILE A 40 4.68 -21.66 -22.49
CA ILE A 40 5.15 -20.84 -23.63
C ILE A 40 6.65 -20.98 -23.83
N ARG A 41 7.40 -21.26 -22.76
CA ARG A 41 8.88 -21.29 -22.74
C ARG A 41 9.47 -20.04 -23.41
N PRO A 42 9.09 -18.84 -22.94
CA PRO A 42 9.68 -17.60 -23.43
C PRO A 42 11.17 -17.55 -23.06
N ASP A 43 11.91 -16.67 -23.73
CA ASP A 43 13.29 -16.40 -23.36
C ASP A 43 13.32 -15.73 -21.98
N ILE A 44 14.02 -16.37 -21.04
CA ILE A 44 14.10 -15.91 -19.65
C ILE A 44 14.95 -14.64 -19.57
N GLU A 45 15.97 -14.51 -20.41
CA GLU A 45 16.87 -13.36 -20.43
C GLU A 45 16.10 -12.10 -20.85
N GLU A 46 15.33 -12.19 -21.94
CA GLU A 46 14.46 -11.10 -22.40
C GLU A 46 13.40 -10.72 -21.34
N MET A 47 12.83 -11.70 -20.63
CA MET A 47 11.88 -11.42 -19.55
C MET A 47 12.52 -10.71 -18.35
N ILE A 48 13.75 -11.07 -17.98
CA ILE A 48 14.48 -10.45 -16.87
C ILE A 48 14.90 -9.02 -17.22
N GLU A 49 15.29 -8.76 -18.48
CA GLU A 49 15.61 -7.43 -18.97
C GLU A 49 14.38 -6.51 -19.01
N ALA A 50 13.19 -7.05 -19.26
CA ALA A 50 11.94 -6.30 -19.24
C ALA A 50 11.48 -5.88 -17.82
N VAL A 51 12.12 -6.38 -16.76
CA VAL A 51 11.80 -6.00 -15.37
C VAL A 51 12.40 -4.64 -15.06
N ASP A 52 11.59 -3.73 -14.49
CA ASP A 52 12.07 -2.46 -13.96
C ASP A 52 12.75 -2.64 -12.60
N TRP A 53 14.02 -3.03 -12.64
CA TRP A 53 14.86 -3.23 -11.46
C TRP A 53 15.07 -1.95 -10.64
N THR A 54 15.09 -0.80 -11.29
CA THR A 54 15.30 0.50 -10.62
C THR A 54 14.15 0.78 -9.66
N THR A 55 12.91 0.61 -10.14
CA THR A 55 11.71 0.80 -9.32
C THR A 55 11.61 -0.21 -8.18
N LEU A 56 11.97 -1.48 -8.42
CA LEU A 56 12.00 -2.51 -7.37
C LEU A 56 12.99 -2.17 -6.25
N VAL A 57 14.24 -1.83 -6.61
CA VAL A 57 15.28 -1.46 -5.63
C VAL A 57 14.89 -0.19 -4.88
N PHE A 58 14.31 0.80 -5.57
CA PHE A 58 13.79 2.00 -4.94
C PHE A 58 12.75 1.67 -3.86
N PHE A 59 11.73 0.84 -4.15
CA PHE A 59 10.72 0.45 -3.17
C PHE A 59 11.30 -0.37 -2.02
N ILE A 60 12.27 -1.27 -2.29
CA ILE A 60 12.97 -2.02 -1.23
C ILE A 60 13.66 -1.06 -0.25
N CYS A 61 14.47 -0.13 -0.77
CA CYS A 61 15.16 0.86 0.06
C CYS A 61 14.18 1.74 0.82
N LEU A 62 13.10 2.18 0.16
CA LEU A 62 12.08 3.01 0.77
C LEU A 62 11.35 2.30 1.92
N PHE A 63 10.99 1.03 1.75
CA PHE A 63 10.38 0.24 2.83
C PHE A 63 11.35 -0.08 3.96
N ILE A 64 12.65 -0.26 3.67
CA ILE A 64 13.68 -0.39 4.72
C ILE A 64 13.75 0.90 5.56
N VAL A 65 13.76 2.07 4.92
CA VAL A 65 13.81 3.37 5.61
C VAL A 65 12.53 3.58 6.44
N VAL A 66 11.36 3.29 5.86
CA VAL A 66 10.08 3.35 6.60
C VAL A 66 10.13 2.43 7.82
N GLY A 67 10.55 1.18 7.64
CA GLY A 67 10.75 0.19 8.71
C GLY A 67 11.65 0.71 9.83
N ALA A 68 12.81 1.26 9.48
CA ALA A 68 13.76 1.83 10.44
C ALA A 68 13.17 3.02 11.22
N ILE A 69 12.40 3.88 10.56
CA ILE A 69 11.69 4.99 11.21
C ILE A 69 10.64 4.48 12.20
N GLN A 70 9.99 3.35 11.92
CA GLN A 70 9.06 2.71 12.86
C GLN A 70 9.79 2.23 14.12
N GLU A 71 10.90 1.50 13.94
CA GLU A 71 11.71 0.95 15.04
C GLU A 71 12.32 2.03 15.95
N VAL A 72 12.64 3.21 15.40
CA VAL A 72 13.16 4.35 16.19
C VAL A 72 12.06 5.02 17.05
N GLY A 73 10.79 4.63 16.89
CA GLY A 73 9.68 5.15 17.69
C GLY A 73 9.17 6.53 17.24
N LEU A 74 9.57 7.01 16.06
CA LEU A 74 9.05 8.26 15.51
C LEU A 74 7.55 8.17 15.23
N ILE A 75 7.09 6.99 14.84
CA ILE A 75 5.68 6.72 14.53
C ILE A 75 4.79 6.83 15.76
N SER A 76 5.22 6.29 16.90
CA SER A 76 4.52 6.47 18.18
C SER A 76 4.45 7.93 18.58
N LEU A 77 5.53 8.70 18.36
CA LEU A 77 5.57 10.11 18.68
C LEU A 77 4.57 10.92 17.82
N ILE A 78 4.46 10.59 16.54
CA ILE A 78 3.45 11.19 15.64
C ILE A 78 2.04 10.82 16.08
N ALA A 79 1.81 9.56 16.46
CA ALA A 79 0.51 9.09 16.93
C ALA A 79 0.06 9.81 18.21
N ASP A 80 0.97 10.01 19.16
CA ASP A 80 0.71 10.75 20.39
C ASP A 80 0.48 12.25 20.14
N LEU A 81 1.21 12.86 19.21
CA LEU A 81 0.96 14.23 18.78
C LEU A 81 -0.43 14.40 18.17
N ILE A 82 -0.83 13.49 17.28
CA ILE A 82 -2.16 13.53 16.67
C ILE A 82 -3.23 13.27 17.73
N GLY A 83 -3.03 12.27 18.60
CA GLY A 83 -3.95 11.92 19.67
C GLY A 83 -4.17 13.09 20.65
N SER A 84 -3.10 13.77 21.05
CA SER A 84 -3.19 14.95 21.93
C SER A 84 -3.85 16.15 21.27
N LEU A 85 -3.70 16.32 19.96
CA LEU A 85 -4.31 17.41 19.19
C LEU A 85 -5.82 17.18 18.96
N VAL A 86 -6.22 15.92 18.79
CA VAL A 86 -7.59 15.52 18.48
C VAL A 86 -8.43 15.30 19.76
N GLY A 87 -7.80 14.81 20.83
CA GLY A 87 -8.49 14.37 22.05
C GLY A 87 -9.47 13.23 21.77
N ASP A 88 -10.66 13.30 22.39
CA ASP A 88 -11.70 12.28 22.27
C ASP A 88 -12.64 12.48 21.06
N SER A 89 -12.36 13.48 20.20
CA SER A 89 -13.24 13.83 19.09
C SER A 89 -12.97 12.99 17.84
N LEU A 90 -13.81 11.98 17.60
CA LEU A 90 -13.74 11.15 16.39
C LEU A 90 -13.78 11.98 15.10
N ILE A 91 -14.65 13.00 15.03
CA ILE A 91 -14.78 13.84 13.83
C ILE A 91 -13.48 14.59 13.56
N LEU A 92 -12.86 15.15 14.60
CA LEU A 92 -11.59 15.84 14.45
C LEU A 92 -10.48 14.87 14.04
N ALA A 93 -10.49 13.64 14.56
CA ALA A 93 -9.58 12.57 14.16
C ALA A 93 -9.68 12.28 12.67
N MET A 94 -10.91 12.09 12.17
CA MET A 94 -11.19 11.82 10.77
C MET A 94 -10.69 12.94 9.86
N VAL A 95 -10.92 14.20 10.24
CA VAL A 95 -10.46 15.37 9.47
C VAL A 95 -8.94 15.44 9.45
N VAL A 96 -8.28 15.32 10.61
CA VAL A 96 -6.82 15.39 10.72
C VAL A 96 -6.16 14.26 9.94
N VAL A 97 -6.61 13.02 10.12
CA VAL A 97 -6.07 11.86 9.40
C VAL A 97 -6.23 12.04 7.90
N THR A 98 -7.41 12.48 7.41
CA THR A 98 -7.65 12.66 5.97
C THR A 98 -6.74 13.73 5.38
N TRP A 99 -6.69 14.92 5.98
CA TRP A 99 -5.95 16.06 5.41
C TRP A 99 -4.44 15.94 5.59
N LEU A 100 -3.98 15.46 6.75
CA LEU A 100 -2.56 15.21 6.96
C LEU A 100 -2.06 14.14 5.99
N SER A 101 -2.85 13.08 5.79
CA SER A 101 -2.53 12.04 4.80
C SER A 101 -2.50 12.59 3.39
N ALA A 102 -3.48 13.42 3.01
CA ALA A 102 -3.49 14.05 1.70
C ALA A 102 -2.25 14.92 1.48
N LEU A 103 -1.86 15.74 2.44
CA LEU A 103 -0.74 16.65 2.28
C LEU A 103 0.62 15.93 2.23
N LEU A 104 0.83 14.96 3.13
CA LEU A 104 2.10 14.22 3.20
C LEU A 104 2.26 13.25 2.01
N SER A 105 1.16 12.64 1.55
CA SER A 105 1.15 11.74 0.39
C SER A 105 1.31 12.49 -0.96
N MET A 106 1.34 13.83 -0.97
CA MET A 106 1.80 14.59 -2.14
C MET A 106 3.31 14.50 -2.33
N VAL A 107 4.08 14.30 -1.25
CA VAL A 107 5.56 14.28 -1.30
C VAL A 107 6.08 12.85 -1.28
N VAL A 108 5.40 11.98 -0.53
CA VAL A 108 5.74 10.56 -0.40
C VAL A 108 4.73 9.75 -1.21
N ALA A 109 5.21 8.75 -1.96
CA ALA A 109 4.33 7.86 -2.71
C ALA A 109 3.26 7.20 -1.82
N ASN A 110 2.04 7.03 -2.36
CA ASN A 110 0.88 6.54 -1.60
C ASN A 110 1.10 5.21 -0.85
N ILE A 111 1.75 4.24 -1.50
CA ILE A 111 1.95 2.89 -0.95
C ILE A 111 2.82 2.92 0.31
N PRO A 112 4.06 3.45 0.27
CA PRO A 112 4.93 3.53 1.45
C PRO A 112 4.38 4.46 2.53
N PHE A 113 3.75 5.57 2.14
CA PHE A 113 3.10 6.47 3.10
C PHE A 113 1.98 5.76 3.88
N THR A 114 1.07 5.07 3.17
CA THR A 114 -0.05 4.36 3.79
C THR A 114 0.46 3.27 4.72
N ALA A 115 1.46 2.48 4.29
CA ALA A 115 2.07 1.44 5.12
C ALA A 115 2.68 2.01 6.42
N ALA A 116 3.33 3.17 6.34
CA ALA A 116 3.89 3.85 7.51
C ALA A 116 2.81 4.36 8.48
N MET A 117 1.65 4.76 7.97
CA MET A 117 0.55 5.32 8.78
C MET A 117 -0.40 4.27 9.35
N LEU A 118 -0.37 3.02 8.88
CA LEU A 118 -1.20 1.94 9.41
C LEU A 118 -1.08 1.77 10.93
N PRO A 119 0.12 1.75 11.54
CA PRO A 119 0.25 1.67 12.99
C PRO A 119 -0.27 2.92 13.72
N VAL A 120 -0.07 4.11 13.13
CA VAL A 120 -0.59 5.39 13.69
C VAL A 120 -2.10 5.35 13.78
N VAL A 121 -2.75 4.98 12.67
CA VAL A 121 -4.21 4.88 12.60
C VAL A 121 -4.73 3.78 13.52
N GLY A 122 -4.04 2.64 13.59
CA GLY A 122 -4.38 1.57 14.54
C GLY A 122 -4.35 2.04 15.99
N TYR A 123 -3.34 2.80 16.39
CA TYR A 123 -3.25 3.39 17.73
C TYR A 123 -4.38 4.40 18.01
N LEU A 124 -4.65 5.31 17.06
CA LEU A 124 -5.74 6.28 17.20
C LEU A 124 -7.11 5.59 17.27
N THR A 125 -7.33 4.53 16.49
CA THR A 125 -8.53 3.71 16.53
C THR A 125 -8.72 3.04 17.90
N ALA A 126 -7.64 2.59 18.53
CA ALA A 126 -7.69 1.97 19.86
C ALA A 126 -7.90 2.98 21.00
N THR A 127 -7.52 4.24 20.80
CA THR A 127 -7.49 5.26 21.86
C THR A 127 -8.72 6.18 21.82
N ILE A 128 -9.26 6.48 20.64
CA ILE A 128 -10.35 7.44 20.48
C ILE A 128 -11.71 6.73 20.62
N PRO A 129 -12.59 7.18 21.54
CA PRO A 129 -13.92 6.60 21.69
C PRO A 129 -14.74 6.65 20.39
N GLY A 130 -15.34 5.52 20.02
CA GLY A 130 -16.15 5.40 18.79
C GLY A 130 -15.35 5.21 17.50
N ALA A 131 -14.02 5.15 17.57
CA ALA A 131 -13.16 4.86 16.43
C ALA A 131 -12.96 3.35 16.15
N GLU A 132 -13.63 2.48 16.90
CA GLU A 132 -13.49 1.00 16.92
C GLU A 132 -13.71 0.31 15.56
N GLY A 133 -14.31 1.01 14.59
CA GLY A 133 -14.50 0.53 13.23
C GLY A 133 -13.36 0.90 12.27
N LEU A 134 -13.60 0.71 10.97
CA LEU A 134 -12.65 1.04 9.91
C LEU A 134 -12.65 2.54 9.52
N ALA A 135 -13.29 3.40 10.31
CA ALA A 135 -13.51 4.80 9.95
C ALA A 135 -12.20 5.55 9.66
N LEU A 136 -11.22 5.47 10.57
CA LEU A 136 -9.94 6.13 10.38
C LEU A 136 -9.08 5.48 9.28
N PHE A 137 -9.24 4.18 9.04
CA PHE A 137 -8.62 3.49 7.91
C PHE A 137 -9.17 3.96 6.57
N TYR A 138 -10.49 4.21 6.48
CA TYR A 138 -11.08 4.84 5.30
C TYR A 138 -10.60 6.28 5.12
N CYS A 139 -10.48 7.06 6.21
CA CYS A 139 -9.90 8.41 6.16
C CYS A 139 -8.46 8.40 5.64
N LEU A 140 -7.62 7.48 6.10
CA LEU A 140 -6.26 7.30 5.59
C LEU A 140 -6.26 6.92 4.11
N SER A 141 -7.11 5.96 3.72
CA SER A 141 -7.22 5.52 2.32
C SER A 141 -7.63 6.65 1.39
N VAL A 142 -8.67 7.42 1.76
CA VAL A 142 -9.15 8.57 0.97
C VAL A 142 -8.10 9.68 0.95
N GLY A 143 -7.51 10.00 2.10
CA GLY A 143 -6.47 11.01 2.22
C GLY A 143 -5.25 10.69 1.37
N SER A 144 -4.67 9.49 1.51
CA SER A 144 -3.51 9.08 0.71
C SER A 144 -3.84 9.04 -0.79
N ALA A 145 -5.01 8.50 -1.18
CA ALA A 145 -5.42 8.49 -2.58
C ALA A 145 -5.55 9.91 -3.16
N LEU A 146 -6.13 10.85 -2.42
CA LEU A 146 -6.19 12.26 -2.82
C LEU A 146 -4.80 12.88 -2.93
N GLY A 147 -3.92 12.65 -1.95
CA GLY A 147 -2.56 13.18 -1.93
C GLY A 147 -1.71 12.71 -3.10
N GLY A 148 -1.86 11.45 -3.51
CA GLY A 148 -1.13 10.91 -4.66
C GLY A 148 -1.42 11.63 -5.99
N ASN A 149 -2.56 12.31 -6.09
CA ASN A 149 -2.89 13.14 -7.25
C ASN A 149 -2.32 14.57 -7.16
N GLY A 150 -1.78 14.99 -6.02
CA GLY A 150 -1.30 16.35 -5.78
C GLY A 150 0.10 16.63 -6.33
N SER A 151 0.87 15.62 -6.73
CA SER A 151 2.19 15.81 -7.35
C SER A 151 2.52 14.73 -8.40
N LEU A 152 3.54 15.01 -9.22
CA LEU A 152 4.12 14.06 -10.18
C LEU A 152 4.75 12.82 -9.52
N ILE A 153 5.08 12.88 -8.23
CA ILE A 153 5.75 11.78 -7.49
C ILE A 153 4.74 10.98 -6.63
N GLY A 154 3.54 11.53 -6.40
CA GLY A 154 2.59 11.02 -5.42
C GLY A 154 1.95 9.67 -5.76
N ALA A 155 1.70 9.39 -7.03
CA ALA A 155 1.12 8.14 -7.50
C ALA A 155 1.99 7.50 -8.59
N SER A 156 2.11 6.17 -8.57
CA SER A 156 2.84 5.41 -9.59
C SER A 156 2.24 5.53 -11.00
N ALA A 157 1.05 6.10 -11.12
CA ALA A 157 0.34 6.37 -12.38
C ALA A 157 0.60 7.77 -12.95
N ASN A 158 1.19 8.69 -12.15
CA ASN A 158 1.57 10.04 -12.56
C ASN A 158 3.00 10.07 -13.10
#